data_AF-A0A2V7DNP1-F1
#
_entry.id   AF-A0A2V7DNP1-F1
#
_cell.length_a   1.000
_cell.length_b   1.000
_cell.length_c   1.000
_cell.angle_alpha   90.00
_cell.angle_beta   90.00
_cell.angle_gamma   90.00
#
_symmetry.space_group_name_H-M   'P 1'
#
loop_
_entity.id
_entity.type
_entity.pdbx_description
1 polymer ?
#
loop_
_entity_poly.entity_id
_entity_poly.type
_entity_poly.pdbx_seq_one_letter_code
_entity_poly.pdbx_strand_id
1 'polypeptide(L)'
;MKIKAVNGFARTLKSEGVPWVSCYPTSPVNNALGEEGVPILMMGEERFAVAVADGFSRVTCGKQIGVCTVMAGLNAAGIQMAYGAVAQAWEDSSPLLVIAEGVGPGATRHTHYDIGQAFKSVTKWVGEIDRAELVPDYVRRAFTHLRSGRPGPVLLLVPRDLGEYDEAEHPYAPVKGWRSGPDPDDVKTAVKVLLAAKDPLLYIGEGVLYSGATDELVKFAELAQLPVLTTLKAKGAFPENHPLSVGVRGSMAEHFLRKCDVLFSIGASLFPNRFSHTIPDAEKKTIVQCTIDTLDINRSYETRCAVIGDARLTLQALGEELGKRTGGGRKNPALLEEIRAARQEFMAKFRPWLESNETPINPYRVLGDLMKVLDPKQSFVTADSGNTRDQTSTVYETHIPRGFL
;
A
#
# COMPACT_ATOMS: atom_id res chain seq x y z
N MET A 1 -19.81 28.37 18.70
CA MET A 1 -20.90 27.46 19.15
C MET A 1 -20.23 26.32 19.89
N LYS A 2 -20.65 26.02 21.12
CA LYS A 2 -20.09 24.91 21.87
C LYS A 2 -20.58 23.57 21.32
N ILE A 3 -19.66 22.62 21.20
CA ILE A 3 -19.94 21.26 20.77
C ILE A 3 -19.24 20.27 21.69
N LYS A 4 -19.86 19.12 21.93
CA LYS A 4 -19.19 17.97 22.54
C LYS A 4 -17.99 17.55 21.70
N ALA A 5 -16.85 17.30 22.34
CA ALA A 5 -15.61 16.93 21.69
C ALA A 5 -15.77 15.73 20.72
N VAL A 6 -16.53 14.70 21.13
CA VAL A 6 -16.79 13.50 20.32
C VAL A 6 -17.66 13.80 19.08
N ASN A 7 -18.62 14.72 19.16
CA ASN A 7 -19.40 15.19 18.02
C ASN A 7 -18.53 16.02 17.07
N GLY A 8 -17.69 16.91 17.62
CA GLY A 8 -16.70 17.63 16.84
C GLY A 8 -15.77 16.69 16.09
N PHE A 9 -15.28 15.65 16.76
CA PHE A 9 -14.46 14.60 16.14
C PHE A 9 -15.19 13.91 14.99
N ALA A 10 -16.41 13.42 15.19
CA ALA A 10 -17.21 12.80 14.13
C ALA A 10 -17.44 13.75 12.94
N ARG A 11 -17.69 15.04 13.22
CA ARG A 11 -17.87 16.09 12.20
C ARG A 11 -16.58 16.37 11.41
N THR A 12 -15.41 16.28 12.05
CA THR A 12 -14.12 16.36 11.34
C THR A 12 -13.91 15.18 10.38
N LEU A 13 -14.25 13.94 10.79
CA LEU A 13 -14.18 12.76 9.90
C LEU A 13 -15.09 12.91 8.68
N LYS A 14 -16.31 13.39 8.88
CA LYS A 14 -17.24 13.69 7.80
C LYS A 14 -16.67 14.73 6.83
N SER A 15 -16.05 15.79 7.37
CA SER A 15 -15.39 16.84 6.59
C SER A 15 -14.20 16.31 5.78
N GLU A 16 -13.49 15.31 6.31
CA GLU A 16 -12.42 14.60 5.60
C GLU A 16 -12.90 13.61 4.54
N GLY A 17 -14.21 13.49 4.34
CA GLY A 17 -14.82 12.62 3.33
C GLY A 17 -14.81 11.15 3.72
N VAL A 18 -14.77 10.83 5.03
CA VAL A 18 -14.89 9.44 5.52
C VAL A 18 -16.32 8.94 5.23
N PRO A 19 -16.50 7.93 4.37
CA PRO A 19 -17.83 7.51 3.92
C PRO A 19 -18.56 6.62 4.92
N TRP A 20 -17.81 5.90 5.76
CA TRP A 20 -18.29 5.01 6.81
C TRP A 20 -17.13 4.65 7.75
N VAL A 21 -17.47 4.13 8.93
CA VAL A 21 -16.51 3.66 9.94
C VAL A 21 -16.82 2.20 10.29
N SER A 22 -15.85 1.31 10.14
CA SER A 22 -16.00 -0.06 10.65
C SER A 22 -15.83 -0.07 12.17
N CYS A 23 -16.61 -0.86 12.89
CA CYS A 23 -16.74 -0.73 14.33
C CYS A 23 -16.79 -2.09 14.99
N TYR A 24 -16.04 -2.26 16.08
CA TYR A 24 -16.43 -3.19 17.14
C TYR A 24 -17.05 -2.38 18.29
N PRO A 25 -18.14 -2.86 18.94
CA PRO A 25 -18.89 -2.07 19.91
C PRO A 25 -18.05 -1.43 21.02
N THR A 26 -18.63 -0.40 21.66
CA THR A 26 -18.06 0.29 22.83
C THR A 26 -16.85 1.19 22.52
N SER A 27 -17.05 2.21 21.70
CA SER A 27 -16.14 3.35 21.54
C SER A 27 -16.87 4.67 21.82
N PRO A 28 -16.23 5.66 22.49
CA PRO A 28 -16.88 6.91 22.88
C PRO A 28 -17.38 7.75 21.70
N VAL A 29 -16.83 7.55 20.50
CA VAL A 29 -17.23 8.29 19.30
C VAL A 29 -18.38 7.64 18.53
N ASN A 30 -18.76 6.38 18.82
CA ASN A 30 -19.73 5.65 17.98
C ASN A 30 -21.12 6.31 17.95
N ASN A 31 -21.66 6.76 19.08
CA ASN A 31 -22.95 7.47 19.10
C ASN A 31 -22.86 8.81 18.34
N ALA A 32 -21.75 9.53 18.53
CA ALA A 32 -21.50 10.80 17.85
C ALA A 32 -21.39 10.65 16.32
N LEU A 33 -20.80 9.54 15.83
CA LEU A 33 -20.80 9.19 14.40
C LEU A 33 -22.22 9.07 13.86
N GLY A 34 -23.10 8.37 14.58
CA GLY A 34 -24.51 8.25 14.21
C GLY A 34 -25.26 9.59 14.22
N GLU A 35 -25.06 10.40 15.26
CA GLU A 35 -25.66 11.73 15.40
C GLU A 35 -25.24 12.70 14.29
N GLU A 36 -23.97 12.65 13.87
CA GLU A 36 -23.42 13.49 12.79
C GLU A 36 -23.66 12.90 11.38
N GLY A 37 -24.30 11.72 11.30
CA GLY A 37 -24.67 11.06 10.05
C GLY A 37 -23.50 10.40 9.31
N VAL A 38 -22.51 9.88 10.04
CA VAL A 38 -21.44 9.03 9.50
C VAL A 38 -21.85 7.56 9.67
N PRO A 39 -22.08 6.81 8.59
CA PRO A 39 -22.49 5.41 8.66
C PRO A 39 -21.49 4.53 9.43
N ILE A 40 -22.01 3.56 10.17
CA ILE A 40 -21.20 2.61 10.95
C ILE A 40 -21.45 1.19 10.44
N LEU A 41 -20.38 0.43 10.24
CA LEU A 41 -20.43 -0.97 9.85
C LEU A 41 -19.90 -1.84 11.00
N MET A 42 -20.79 -2.53 11.70
CA MET A 42 -20.44 -3.33 12.88
C MET A 42 -19.84 -4.69 12.49
N MET A 43 -18.74 -5.06 13.14
CA MET A 43 -18.04 -6.34 12.97
C MET A 43 -18.21 -7.23 14.18
N GLY A 44 -18.07 -8.55 13.97
CA GLY A 44 -18.14 -9.54 15.04
C GLY A 44 -16.88 -9.65 15.91
N GLU A 45 -15.76 -9.01 15.52
CA GLU A 45 -14.49 -9.02 16.25
C GLU A 45 -13.67 -7.75 15.93
N GLU A 46 -12.84 -7.27 16.86
CA GLU A 46 -12.03 -6.05 16.74
C GLU A 46 -11.07 -6.10 15.56
N ARG A 47 -10.41 -7.25 15.34
CA ARG A 47 -9.50 -7.43 14.22
C ARG A 47 -10.20 -7.29 12.86
N PHE A 48 -11.48 -7.64 12.76
CA PHE A 48 -12.24 -7.48 11.52
C PHE A 48 -12.69 -6.05 11.30
N ALA A 49 -12.94 -5.27 12.36
CA ALA A 49 -13.15 -3.83 12.24
C ALA A 49 -11.91 -3.18 11.61
N VAL A 50 -10.72 -3.56 12.05
CA VAL A 50 -9.46 -3.11 11.46
C VAL A 50 -9.30 -3.60 10.01
N ALA A 51 -9.48 -4.91 9.76
CA ALA A 51 -9.23 -5.51 8.45
C ALA A 51 -10.13 -4.95 7.33
N VAL A 52 -11.39 -4.65 7.63
CA VAL A 52 -12.32 -4.06 6.64
C VAL A 52 -11.93 -2.62 6.30
N ALA A 53 -11.53 -1.83 7.30
CA ALA A 53 -11.02 -0.47 7.04
C ALA A 53 -9.71 -0.51 6.25
N ASP A 54 -8.78 -1.40 6.62
CA ASP A 54 -7.52 -1.60 5.90
C ASP A 54 -7.76 -2.01 4.44
N GLY A 55 -8.62 -3.00 4.20
CA GLY A 55 -9.00 -3.43 2.85
C GLY A 55 -9.58 -2.28 2.01
N PHE A 56 -10.43 -1.45 2.59
CA PHE A 56 -10.98 -0.27 1.92
C PHE A 56 -9.91 0.75 1.52
N SER A 57 -8.95 1.04 2.40
CA SER A 57 -7.81 1.89 2.07
C SER A 57 -6.98 1.33 0.92
N ARG A 58 -6.71 0.02 0.94
CA ARG A 58 -5.89 -0.61 -0.10
C ARG A 58 -6.56 -0.61 -1.46
N VAL A 59 -7.83 -1.01 -1.53
CA VAL A 59 -8.62 -1.05 -2.78
C VAL A 59 -8.70 0.34 -3.42
N THR A 60 -8.79 1.40 -2.61
CA THR A 60 -8.83 2.79 -3.10
C THR A 60 -7.44 3.42 -3.27
N CYS A 61 -6.35 2.68 -3.07
CA CYS A 61 -4.98 3.18 -3.06
C CYS A 61 -4.76 4.37 -2.12
N GLY A 62 -5.44 4.38 -0.97
CA GLY A 62 -5.37 5.46 0.02
C GLY A 62 -6.02 6.78 -0.43
N LYS A 63 -6.75 6.79 -1.56
CA LYS A 63 -7.58 7.96 -1.95
C LYS A 63 -8.69 8.18 -0.94
N GLN A 64 -9.24 7.09 -0.40
CA GLN A 64 -10.13 7.13 0.76
C GLN A 64 -9.43 6.41 1.90
N ILE A 65 -9.52 6.99 3.09
CA ILE A 65 -8.88 6.43 4.27
C ILE A 65 -9.93 5.60 5.02
N GLY A 66 -9.64 4.32 5.18
CA GLY A 66 -10.35 3.44 6.09
C GLY A 66 -10.20 3.91 7.52
N VAL A 67 -11.33 3.95 8.22
CA VAL A 67 -11.41 4.36 9.62
C VAL A 67 -12.11 3.25 10.38
N CYS A 68 -11.54 2.84 11.52
CA CYS A 68 -12.17 1.88 12.41
C CYS A 68 -12.23 2.36 13.85
N THR A 69 -13.25 1.94 14.58
CA THR A 69 -13.36 2.11 16.03
C THR A 69 -13.23 0.77 16.76
N VAL A 70 -12.44 0.76 17.83
CA VAL A 70 -12.25 -0.41 18.71
C VAL A 70 -12.30 0.01 20.18
N MET A 71 -12.75 -0.89 21.05
CA MET A 71 -12.83 -0.65 22.49
C MET A 71 -11.43 -0.60 23.12
N ALA A 72 -11.21 0.35 24.04
CA ALA A 72 -9.99 0.47 24.84
C ALA A 72 -10.26 1.17 26.19
N GLY A 73 -9.43 2.14 26.58
CA GLY A 73 -9.50 2.83 27.87
C GLY A 73 -8.79 2.06 28.98
N LEU A 74 -9.39 1.98 30.17
CA LEU A 74 -8.81 1.24 31.31
C LEU A 74 -8.76 -0.28 31.05
N ASN A 75 -9.68 -0.80 30.24
CA ASN A 75 -9.65 -2.16 29.75
C ASN A 75 -9.22 -2.19 28.29
N ALA A 76 -7.95 -2.51 28.06
CA ALA A 76 -7.37 -2.54 26.71
C ALA A 76 -7.68 -3.82 25.91
N ALA A 77 -8.56 -4.71 26.38
CA ALA A 77 -8.82 -6.01 25.73
C ALA A 77 -9.17 -5.89 24.23
N GLY A 78 -10.01 -4.92 23.86
CA GLY A 78 -10.42 -4.76 22.45
C GLY A 78 -9.26 -4.34 21.54
N ILE A 79 -8.53 -3.29 21.93
CA ILE A 79 -7.36 -2.83 21.17
C ILE A 79 -6.23 -3.88 21.18
N GLN A 80 -6.09 -4.69 22.24
CA GLN A 80 -5.15 -5.82 22.26
C GLN A 80 -5.50 -6.88 21.20
N MET A 81 -6.77 -7.23 21.05
CA MET A 81 -7.24 -8.14 19.99
C MET A 81 -7.06 -7.54 18.59
N ALA A 82 -7.19 -6.22 18.46
CA ALA A 82 -6.98 -5.50 17.21
C ALA A 82 -5.50 -5.43 16.78
N TYR A 83 -4.54 -5.60 17.70
CA TYR A 83 -3.11 -5.36 17.48
C TYR A 83 -2.57 -6.07 16.23
N GLY A 84 -2.88 -7.35 16.05
CA GLY A 84 -2.39 -8.14 14.91
C GLY A 84 -2.81 -7.58 13.56
N ALA A 85 -4.03 -7.06 13.45
CA ALA A 85 -4.53 -6.46 12.22
C ALA A 85 -3.92 -5.07 11.96
N VAL A 86 -3.66 -4.29 13.01
CA VAL A 86 -2.95 -2.99 12.89
C VAL A 86 -1.49 -3.21 12.47
N ALA A 87 -0.83 -4.21 13.07
CA ALA A 87 0.52 -4.63 12.70
C ALA A 87 0.61 -5.08 11.24
N GLN A 88 -0.41 -5.81 10.75
CA GLN A 88 -0.48 -6.19 9.34
C GLN A 88 -0.61 -4.96 8.42
N ALA A 89 -1.48 -4.00 8.76
CA ALA A 89 -1.61 -2.75 8.00
C ALA A 89 -0.32 -1.93 7.99
N TRP A 90 0.45 -1.96 9.08
CA TRP A 90 1.78 -1.35 9.18
C TRP A 90 2.80 -1.99 8.23
N GLU A 91 2.95 -3.31 8.28
CA GLU A 91 3.85 -4.06 7.40
C GLU A 91 3.53 -3.83 5.92
N ASP A 92 2.23 -3.75 5.61
CA ASP A 92 1.79 -3.51 4.25
C ASP A 92 1.81 -2.05 3.82
N SER A 93 2.11 -1.12 4.74
CA SER A 93 2.15 0.32 4.48
C SER A 93 0.80 0.85 3.98
N SER A 94 -0.27 0.45 4.64
CA SER A 94 -1.64 0.88 4.36
C SER A 94 -2.06 2.04 5.26
N PRO A 95 -2.65 3.13 4.72
CA PRO A 95 -3.10 4.23 5.54
C PRO A 95 -4.42 3.87 6.23
N LEU A 96 -4.42 3.82 7.56
CA LEU A 96 -5.56 3.38 8.37
C LEU A 96 -5.68 4.27 9.60
N LEU A 97 -6.86 4.84 9.86
CA LEU A 97 -7.12 5.53 11.13
C LEU A 97 -7.80 4.57 12.10
N VAL A 98 -7.10 4.23 13.18
CA VAL A 98 -7.64 3.47 14.30
C VAL A 98 -8.05 4.45 15.39
N ILE A 99 -9.30 4.38 15.83
CA ILE A 99 -9.83 5.19 16.92
C ILE A 99 -10.15 4.27 18.08
N ALA A 100 -9.56 4.55 19.23
CA ALA A 100 -9.80 3.79 20.44
C ALA A 100 -10.10 4.72 21.62
N GLU A 101 -10.74 4.19 22.65
CA GLU A 101 -10.99 4.94 23.88
C GLU A 101 -9.66 5.28 24.58
N GLY A 102 -9.46 6.56 24.88
CA GLY A 102 -8.35 7.05 25.70
C GLY A 102 -8.71 7.03 27.19
N VAL A 103 -7.70 7.21 28.05
CA VAL A 103 -7.92 7.36 29.49
C VAL A 103 -8.13 8.83 29.82
N GLY A 104 -9.29 9.17 30.40
CA GLY A 104 -9.68 10.54 30.69
C GLY A 104 -8.74 11.27 31.67
N PRO A 105 -8.67 12.61 31.61
CA PRO A 105 -7.97 13.41 32.62
C PRO A 105 -8.48 13.10 34.03
N GLY A 106 -7.56 12.93 34.98
CA GLY A 106 -7.89 12.61 36.38
C GLY A 106 -8.31 11.16 36.65
N ALA A 107 -8.41 10.31 35.61
CA ALA A 107 -8.66 8.88 35.81
C ALA A 107 -7.41 8.16 36.33
N THR A 108 -7.65 7.13 37.15
CA THR A 108 -6.60 6.27 37.70
C THR A 108 -5.87 5.51 36.59
N ARG A 109 -4.57 5.75 36.41
CA ARG A 109 -3.73 5.09 35.39
C ARG A 109 -3.00 3.83 35.91
N HIS A 110 -3.57 3.13 36.89
CA HIS A 110 -3.01 1.88 37.42
C HIS A 110 -3.26 0.68 36.48
N THR A 111 -2.99 0.85 35.18
CA THR A 111 -3.07 -0.23 34.18
C THR A 111 -1.67 -0.77 33.91
N HIS A 112 -1.54 -2.08 33.75
CA HIS A 112 -0.25 -2.71 33.43
C HIS A 112 0.13 -2.53 31.95
N TYR A 113 -0.86 -2.27 31.09
CA TYR A 113 -0.68 -2.15 29.65
C TYR A 113 -0.71 -0.68 29.23
N ASP A 114 0.35 -0.23 28.58
CA ASP A 114 0.44 1.09 27.96
C ASP A 114 0.10 0.97 26.47
N ILE A 115 -1.10 1.43 26.10
CA ILE A 115 -1.60 1.36 24.73
C ILE A 115 -0.70 2.17 23.79
N GLY A 116 -0.25 3.35 24.21
CA GLY A 116 0.56 4.22 23.37
C GLY A 116 1.91 3.62 23.05
N GLN A 117 2.59 3.08 24.07
CA GLN A 117 3.88 2.40 23.87
C GLN A 117 3.74 1.11 23.07
N ALA A 118 2.70 0.31 23.32
CA ALA A 118 2.48 -0.93 22.60
C ALA A 118 2.25 -0.70 21.11
N PHE A 119 1.52 0.36 20.73
CA PHE A 119 1.18 0.65 19.33
C PHE A 119 2.19 1.53 18.60
N LYS A 120 3.18 2.09 19.31
CA LYS A 120 4.22 2.95 18.71
C LYS A 120 5.06 2.23 17.65
N SER A 121 5.22 0.91 17.76
CA SER A 121 5.99 0.09 16.80
C SER A 121 5.21 -0.25 15.52
N VAL A 122 3.89 -0.11 15.54
CA VAL A 122 2.98 -0.53 14.45
C VAL A 122 2.08 0.62 13.99
N THR A 123 2.46 1.88 14.27
CA THR A 123 1.75 3.08 13.81
C THR A 123 2.75 4.19 13.49
N LYS A 124 2.39 5.06 12.55
CA LYS A 124 3.18 6.26 12.22
C LYS A 124 3.17 7.26 13.37
N TRP A 125 2.05 7.29 14.08
CA TRP A 125 1.80 8.23 15.14
C TRP A 125 0.68 7.71 16.05
N VAL A 126 0.88 7.91 17.35
CA VAL A 126 -0.14 7.74 18.37
C VAL A 126 -0.45 9.12 18.94
N GLY A 127 -1.71 9.55 18.83
CA GLY A 127 -2.19 10.78 19.43
C GLY A 127 -3.15 10.48 20.58
N GLU A 128 -2.84 10.95 21.78
CA GLU A 128 -3.76 10.95 22.93
C GLU A 128 -4.34 12.35 23.12
N ILE A 129 -5.64 12.49 22.90
CA ILE A 129 -6.36 13.76 23.07
C ILE A 129 -6.65 13.92 24.56
N ASP A 130 -6.14 14.99 25.17
CA ASP A 130 -6.28 15.27 26.60
C ASP A 130 -7.21 16.45 26.92
N ARG A 131 -7.56 17.27 25.91
CA ARG A 131 -8.46 18.42 26.02
C ARG A 131 -9.39 18.54 24.82
N ALA A 132 -10.63 19.00 25.03
CA ALA A 132 -11.65 19.10 24.00
C ALA A 132 -11.22 19.96 22.82
N GLU A 133 -10.62 21.12 23.09
CA GLU A 133 -10.23 22.10 22.08
C GLU A 133 -9.11 21.63 21.13
N LEU A 134 -8.41 20.55 21.48
CA LEU A 134 -7.35 19.97 20.66
C LEU A 134 -7.85 18.94 19.65
N VAL A 135 -9.14 18.57 19.67
CA VAL A 135 -9.71 17.61 18.71
C VAL A 135 -9.38 17.99 17.26
N PRO A 136 -9.61 19.24 16.80
CA PRO A 136 -9.25 19.66 15.44
C PRO A 136 -7.76 19.49 15.13
N ASP A 137 -6.88 19.79 16.08
CA ASP A 137 -5.43 19.74 15.89
C ASP A 137 -4.92 18.30 15.78
N TYR A 138 -5.42 17.40 16.62
CA TYR A 138 -5.06 15.98 16.60
C TYR A 138 -5.57 15.29 15.35
N VAL A 139 -6.80 15.59 14.92
CA VAL A 139 -7.33 15.04 13.67
C VAL A 139 -6.54 15.60 12.48
N ARG A 140 -6.22 16.90 12.47
CA ARG A 140 -5.35 17.52 11.44
C ARG A 140 -4.00 16.80 11.35
N ARG A 141 -3.40 16.50 12.50
CA ARG A 141 -2.13 15.77 12.57
C ARG A 141 -2.26 14.33 12.09
N ALA A 142 -3.33 13.62 12.47
CA ALA A 142 -3.60 12.25 12.01
C ALA A 142 -3.69 12.18 10.49
N PHE A 143 -4.52 13.02 9.86
CA PHE A 143 -4.68 13.02 8.41
C PHE A 143 -3.42 13.47 7.66
N THR A 144 -2.61 14.34 8.26
CA THR A 144 -1.27 14.66 7.73
C THR A 144 -0.39 13.42 7.64
N HIS A 145 -0.35 12.60 8.71
CA HIS A 145 0.41 11.35 8.74
C HIS A 145 -0.18 10.30 7.79
N LEU A 146 -1.51 10.20 7.68
CA LEU A 146 -2.16 9.23 6.78
C LEU A 146 -1.91 9.52 5.30
N ARG A 147 -1.79 10.80 4.92
CA ARG A 147 -1.74 11.24 3.51
C ARG A 147 -0.35 11.63 2.99
N SER A 148 0.69 11.63 3.83
CA SER A 148 2.03 12.12 3.45
C SER A 148 3.13 11.10 3.73
N GLY A 149 4.12 11.04 2.83
CA GLY A 149 5.22 10.07 2.91
C GLY A 149 4.75 8.63 2.67
N ARG A 150 5.44 7.66 3.27
CA ARG A 150 5.01 6.26 3.28
C ARG A 150 3.65 6.11 3.99
N PRO A 151 2.61 5.54 3.37
CA PRO A 151 1.35 5.33 4.06
C PRO A 151 1.50 4.32 5.20
N GLY A 152 0.64 4.43 6.22
CA GLY A 152 0.69 3.56 7.38
C GLY A 152 -0.39 3.93 8.40
N PRO A 153 -0.69 3.03 9.35
CA PRO A 153 -1.71 3.24 10.37
C PRO A 153 -1.36 4.40 11.33
N VAL A 154 -2.40 5.05 11.82
CA VAL A 154 -2.36 6.08 12.87
C VAL A 154 -3.37 5.69 13.95
N LEU A 155 -2.98 5.82 15.21
CA LEU A 155 -3.86 5.58 16.36
C LEU A 155 -4.23 6.91 17.01
N LEU A 156 -5.53 7.15 17.18
CA LEU A 156 -6.04 8.24 18.01
C LEU A 156 -6.77 7.66 19.23
N LEU A 157 -6.32 8.06 20.41
CA LEU A 157 -6.96 7.78 21.68
C LEU A 157 -7.87 8.96 22.05
N VAL A 158 -9.17 8.69 22.10
CA VAL A 158 -10.21 9.69 22.38
C VAL A 158 -10.90 9.34 23.70
N PRO A 159 -10.67 10.10 24.79
CA PRO A 159 -11.40 9.89 26.04
C PRO A 159 -12.90 10.20 25.92
N ARG A 160 -13.72 9.51 26.72
CA ARG A 160 -15.19 9.66 26.74
C ARG A 160 -15.66 11.03 27.21
N ASP A 161 -15.00 11.57 28.24
CA ASP A 161 -15.43 12.77 28.96
C ASP A 161 -14.52 13.97 28.68
N LEU A 162 -14.13 14.17 27.41
CA LEU A 162 -13.31 15.31 27.01
C LEU A 162 -13.99 16.68 27.24
N GLY A 163 -15.32 16.71 27.34
CA GLY A 163 -16.10 17.94 27.49
C GLY A 163 -16.49 18.57 26.16
N GLU A 164 -16.56 19.90 26.14
CA GLU A 164 -17.00 20.70 25.00
C GLU A 164 -15.97 21.75 24.62
N TYR A 165 -15.93 22.15 23.35
CA TYR A 165 -15.12 23.26 22.86
C TYR A 165 -15.94 24.16 21.93
N ASP A 166 -15.48 25.40 21.69
CA ASP A 166 -16.11 26.29 20.71
C ASP A 166 -15.51 26.08 19.31
N GLU A 167 -16.34 25.63 18.35
CA GLU A 167 -15.91 25.39 16.97
C GLU A 167 -15.43 26.65 16.24
N ALA A 168 -15.90 27.83 16.63
CA ALA A 168 -15.48 29.09 16.01
C ALA A 168 -14.06 29.48 16.45
N GLU A 169 -13.68 29.14 17.68
CA GLU A 169 -12.34 29.38 18.22
C GLU A 169 -11.34 28.31 17.75
N HIS A 170 -11.82 27.07 17.56
CA HIS A 170 -11.00 25.93 17.13
C HIS A 170 -11.57 25.29 15.85
N PRO A 171 -11.48 25.97 14.70
CA PRO A 171 -12.04 25.46 13.46
C PRO A 171 -11.21 24.30 12.91
N TYR A 172 -11.89 23.36 12.25
CA TYR A 172 -11.27 22.29 11.49
C TYR A 172 -11.40 22.52 9.98
N ALA A 173 -10.34 22.18 9.23
CA ALA A 173 -10.33 22.18 7.78
C ALA A 173 -9.65 20.89 7.26
N PRO A 174 -10.18 20.24 6.22
CA PRO A 174 -9.61 19.03 5.65
C PRO A 174 -8.15 19.20 5.20
N VAL A 175 -7.35 18.17 5.38
CA VAL A 175 -5.89 18.22 5.23
C VAL A 175 -5.43 17.56 3.93
N LYS A 176 -4.93 18.31 2.95
CA LYS A 176 -4.33 17.68 1.77
C LYS A 176 -3.10 16.82 2.13
N GLY A 177 -2.79 15.82 1.31
CA GLY A 177 -1.49 15.14 1.40
C GLY A 177 -0.36 15.99 0.80
N TRP A 178 0.87 15.73 1.23
CA TRP A 178 2.08 16.29 0.62
C TRP A 178 2.97 15.20 0.04
N ARG A 179 3.56 15.51 -1.13
CA ARG A 179 4.48 14.66 -1.87
C ARG A 179 5.77 15.43 -2.13
N SER A 180 6.91 14.74 -2.14
CA SER A 180 8.20 15.28 -2.52
C SER A 180 8.65 14.67 -3.85
N GLY A 181 9.24 15.50 -4.72
CA GLY A 181 9.94 15.04 -5.92
C GLY A 181 11.40 14.72 -5.60
N PRO A 182 12.08 13.96 -6.48
CA PRO A 182 13.48 13.60 -6.29
C PRO A 182 14.45 14.75 -6.60
N ASP A 183 15.67 14.63 -6.08
CA ASP A 183 16.78 15.49 -6.48
C ASP A 183 17.07 15.30 -7.99
N PRO A 184 17.11 16.38 -8.79
CA PRO A 184 17.41 16.30 -10.22
C PRO A 184 18.74 15.64 -10.56
N ASP A 185 19.77 15.74 -9.72
CA ASP A 185 21.08 15.13 -9.98
C ASP A 185 21.08 13.62 -9.70
N ASP A 186 20.29 13.15 -8.74
CA ASP A 186 20.02 11.73 -8.53
C ASP A 186 19.28 11.14 -9.73
N VAL A 187 18.29 11.86 -10.27
CA VAL A 187 17.56 11.46 -11.50
C VAL A 187 18.53 11.33 -12.69
N LYS A 188 19.39 12.32 -12.92
CA LYS A 188 20.41 12.27 -13.99
C LYS A 188 21.36 11.10 -13.83
N THR A 189 21.72 10.76 -12.59
CA THR A 189 22.61 9.65 -12.25
C THR A 189 21.92 8.31 -12.50
N ALA A 190 20.68 8.14 -12.04
CA ALA A 190 19.88 6.95 -12.27
C ALA A 190 19.68 6.67 -13.77
N VAL A 191 19.36 7.70 -14.56
CA VAL A 191 19.22 7.56 -16.02
C VAL A 191 20.55 7.20 -16.68
N LYS A 192 21.68 7.76 -16.22
CA LYS A 192 23.01 7.39 -16.72
C LYS A 192 23.31 5.91 -16.49
N VAL A 193 23.02 5.41 -15.28
CA VAL A 193 23.18 3.99 -14.93
C VAL A 193 22.29 3.12 -15.82
N LEU A 194 21.01 3.49 -15.97
CA LEU A 194 20.07 2.75 -16.81
C LEU A 194 20.51 2.69 -18.28
N LEU A 195 21.01 3.79 -18.84
CA LEU A 195 21.44 3.85 -20.23
C LEU A 195 22.68 3.00 -20.52
N ALA A 196 23.53 2.78 -19.51
CA ALA A 196 24.75 1.97 -19.60
C ALA A 196 24.51 0.47 -19.34
N ALA A 197 23.32 0.10 -18.83
CA ALA A 197 22.94 -1.28 -18.53
C ALA A 197 22.82 -2.12 -19.81
N LYS A 198 23.22 -3.40 -19.71
CA LYS A 198 23.05 -4.39 -20.78
C LYS A 198 21.68 -5.08 -20.70
N ASP A 199 21.29 -5.49 -19.50
CA ASP A 199 20.06 -6.22 -19.20
C ASP A 199 19.34 -5.58 -18.00
N PRO A 200 18.86 -4.33 -18.11
CA PRO A 200 18.10 -3.68 -17.05
C PRO A 200 16.72 -4.32 -16.82
N LEU A 201 16.29 -4.40 -15.56
CA LEU A 201 14.97 -4.87 -15.14
C LEU A 201 14.26 -3.82 -14.29
N LEU A 202 13.01 -3.49 -14.62
CA LEU A 202 12.15 -2.70 -13.74
C LEU A 202 11.55 -3.59 -12.66
N TYR A 203 11.77 -3.23 -11.40
CA TYR A 203 11.22 -3.91 -10.22
C TYR A 203 10.21 -3.00 -9.51
N ILE A 204 8.92 -3.30 -9.65
CA ILE A 204 7.85 -2.37 -9.31
C ILE A 204 7.17 -2.76 -8.00
N GLY A 205 7.18 -1.82 -7.06
CA GLY A 205 6.51 -1.95 -5.77
C GLY A 205 5.18 -1.21 -5.70
N GLU A 206 4.47 -1.45 -4.60
CA GLU A 206 3.11 -0.92 -4.38
C GLU A 206 3.08 0.62 -4.29
N GLY A 207 4.23 1.27 -4.06
CA GLY A 207 4.33 2.73 -4.09
C GLY A 207 3.84 3.36 -5.40
N VAL A 208 3.94 2.65 -6.53
CA VAL A 208 3.37 3.10 -7.81
C VAL A 208 1.84 3.20 -7.75
N LEU A 209 1.16 2.26 -7.08
CA LEU A 209 -0.29 2.26 -6.92
C LEU A 209 -0.76 3.39 -6.02
N TYR A 210 -0.14 3.56 -4.85
CA TYR A 210 -0.47 4.66 -3.92
C TYR A 210 -0.17 6.04 -4.50
N SER A 211 0.86 6.14 -5.34
CA SER A 211 1.19 7.39 -6.01
C SER A 211 0.23 7.71 -7.18
N GLY A 212 -0.49 6.71 -7.70
CA GLY A 212 -1.33 6.82 -8.88
C GLY A 212 -0.50 6.99 -10.15
N ALA A 213 0.57 6.20 -10.28
CA ALA A 213 1.63 6.36 -11.28
C ALA A 213 1.62 5.27 -12.37
N THR A 214 0.52 4.53 -12.53
CA THR A 214 0.47 3.38 -13.46
C THR A 214 0.63 3.82 -14.92
N ASP A 215 0.05 4.96 -15.30
CA ASP A 215 0.19 5.51 -16.66
C ASP A 215 1.61 6.01 -16.93
N GLU A 216 2.21 6.69 -15.95
CA GLU A 216 3.61 7.12 -16.02
C GLU A 216 4.57 5.93 -16.08
N LEU A 217 4.28 4.84 -15.36
CA LEU A 217 5.06 3.60 -15.44
C LEU A 217 4.99 2.97 -16.83
N VAL A 218 3.79 2.89 -17.44
CA VAL A 218 3.64 2.38 -18.82
C VAL A 218 4.47 3.20 -19.79
N LYS A 219 4.31 4.53 -19.76
CA LYS A 219 5.07 5.43 -20.64
C LYS A 219 6.59 5.28 -20.44
N PHE A 220 7.05 5.16 -19.19
CA PHE A 220 8.47 5.00 -18.91
C PHE A 220 9.01 3.65 -19.40
N ALA A 221 8.28 2.55 -19.14
CA ALA A 221 8.67 1.21 -19.59
C ALA A 221 8.72 1.11 -21.12
N GLU A 222 7.74 1.71 -21.82
CA GLU A 222 7.72 1.78 -23.28
C GLU A 222 8.86 2.64 -23.83
N LEU A 223 9.11 3.82 -23.26
CA LEU A 223 10.19 4.72 -23.67
C LEU A 223 11.56 4.05 -23.51
N ALA A 224 11.76 3.34 -22.40
CA ALA A 224 13.01 2.69 -22.06
C ALA A 224 13.16 1.29 -22.70
N GLN A 225 12.06 0.67 -23.14
CA GLN A 225 11.96 -0.73 -23.60
C GLN A 225 12.52 -1.72 -22.57
N LEU A 226 11.91 -1.76 -21.39
CA LEU A 226 12.39 -2.56 -20.25
C LEU A 226 11.38 -3.64 -19.84
N PRO A 227 11.84 -4.86 -19.48
CA PRO A 227 10.96 -5.83 -18.83
C PRO A 227 10.49 -5.29 -17.47
N VAL A 228 9.23 -5.56 -17.13
CA VAL A 228 8.57 -5.07 -15.91
C VAL A 228 8.16 -6.24 -15.03
N LEU A 229 8.83 -6.36 -13.88
CA LEU A 229 8.52 -7.30 -12.81
C LEU A 229 7.83 -6.56 -11.68
N THR A 230 6.64 -6.99 -11.27
CA THR A 230 5.95 -6.42 -10.11
C THR A 230 6.17 -7.28 -8.87
N THR A 231 6.31 -6.65 -7.70
CA THR A 231 6.10 -7.34 -6.41
C THR A 231 4.68 -7.87 -6.31
N LEU A 232 4.45 -8.83 -5.41
CA LEU A 232 3.12 -9.35 -5.13
C LEU A 232 2.10 -8.23 -4.80
N LYS A 233 2.49 -7.28 -3.94
CA LYS A 233 1.63 -6.15 -3.56
C LYS A 233 1.43 -5.11 -4.67
N ALA A 234 2.26 -5.15 -5.71
CA ALA A 234 2.16 -4.29 -6.87
C ALA A 234 1.53 -4.99 -8.08
N LYS A 235 1.01 -6.22 -7.92
CA LYS A 235 0.30 -6.91 -8.98
C LYS A 235 -0.85 -6.02 -9.49
N GLY A 236 -0.87 -5.77 -10.80
CA GLY A 236 -1.79 -4.81 -11.44
C GLY A 236 -1.29 -3.37 -11.54
N ALA A 237 -0.15 -3.01 -10.94
CA ALA A 237 0.49 -1.71 -11.19
C ALA A 237 0.94 -1.52 -12.64
N PHE A 238 1.21 -2.64 -13.32
CA PHE A 238 1.49 -2.72 -14.75
C PHE A 238 0.56 -3.78 -15.36
N PRO A 239 -0.09 -3.52 -16.52
CA PRO A 239 -1.00 -4.50 -17.12
C PRO A 239 -0.24 -5.77 -17.49
N GLU A 240 -0.68 -6.94 -17.00
CA GLU A 240 0.09 -8.17 -17.18
C GLU A 240 0.00 -8.73 -18.60
N ASN A 241 -1.04 -8.35 -19.35
CA ASN A 241 -1.15 -8.61 -20.78
C ASN A 241 -0.17 -7.78 -21.63
N HIS A 242 0.48 -6.76 -21.06
CA HIS A 242 1.40 -5.90 -21.80
C HIS A 242 2.63 -6.69 -22.30
N PRO A 243 3.17 -6.40 -23.52
CA PRO A 243 4.32 -7.11 -24.08
C PRO A 243 5.63 -7.00 -23.28
N LEU A 244 5.73 -6.02 -22.39
CA LEU A 244 6.89 -5.83 -21.49
C LEU A 244 6.68 -6.45 -20.09
N SER A 245 5.49 -6.98 -19.78
CA SER A 245 5.24 -7.60 -18.48
C SER A 245 5.95 -8.94 -18.38
N VAL A 246 6.71 -9.13 -17.30
CA VAL A 246 7.29 -10.43 -16.92
C VAL A 246 6.59 -11.07 -15.72
N GLY A 247 5.41 -10.52 -15.36
CA GLY A 247 4.54 -11.04 -14.32
C GLY A 247 5.03 -10.72 -12.91
N VAL A 248 4.63 -11.56 -11.97
CA VAL A 248 4.92 -11.40 -10.53
C VAL A 248 5.87 -12.48 -10.03
N ARG A 249 5.65 -13.75 -10.41
CA ARG A 249 6.37 -14.92 -9.87
C ARG A 249 6.49 -16.02 -10.93
N GLY A 250 7.29 -17.04 -10.62
CA GLY A 250 7.51 -18.21 -11.47
C GLY A 250 8.73 -18.09 -12.38
N SER A 251 8.90 -19.08 -13.27
CA SER A 251 10.12 -19.23 -14.08
C SER A 251 10.43 -18.01 -14.93
N MET A 252 9.41 -17.34 -15.46
CA MET A 252 9.57 -16.11 -16.23
C MET A 252 10.15 -14.98 -15.37
N ALA A 253 9.54 -14.68 -14.21
CA ALA A 253 10.06 -13.67 -13.30
C ALA A 253 11.48 -14.00 -12.81
N GLU A 254 11.75 -15.27 -12.48
CA GLU A 254 13.07 -15.73 -12.06
C GLU A 254 14.15 -15.58 -13.15
N HIS A 255 13.81 -15.87 -14.41
CA HIS A 255 14.71 -15.71 -15.56
C HIS A 255 15.22 -14.27 -15.67
N PHE A 256 14.30 -13.30 -15.73
CA PHE A 256 14.68 -11.88 -15.86
C PHE A 256 15.39 -11.35 -14.61
N LEU A 257 14.97 -11.78 -13.41
CA LEU A 257 15.60 -11.37 -12.16
C LEU A 257 17.05 -11.87 -12.05
N ARG A 258 17.32 -13.13 -12.46
CA ARG A 258 18.68 -13.68 -12.51
C ARG A 258 19.53 -13.03 -13.59
N LYS A 259 18.97 -12.83 -14.78
CA LYS A 259 19.67 -12.26 -15.95
C LYS A 259 20.13 -10.82 -15.74
N CYS A 260 19.35 -9.99 -15.04
CA CYS A 260 19.59 -8.55 -15.04
C CYS A 260 20.96 -8.12 -14.48
N ASP A 261 21.56 -7.08 -15.06
CA ASP A 261 22.77 -6.44 -14.52
C ASP A 261 22.45 -5.17 -13.71
N VAL A 262 21.33 -4.51 -14.04
CA VAL A 262 20.74 -3.40 -13.28
C VAL A 262 19.33 -3.77 -12.83
N LEU A 263 19.10 -3.73 -11.52
CA LEU A 263 17.75 -3.79 -10.95
C LEU A 263 17.31 -2.37 -10.62
N PHE A 264 16.34 -1.88 -11.39
CA PHE A 264 15.81 -0.53 -11.27
C PHE A 264 14.47 -0.57 -10.54
N SER A 265 14.53 -0.39 -9.22
CA SER A 265 13.39 -0.47 -8.32
C SER A 265 12.62 0.85 -8.25
N ILE A 266 11.30 0.79 -8.33
CA ILE A 266 10.40 1.95 -8.17
C ILE A 266 9.27 1.61 -7.20
N GLY A 267 9.22 2.34 -6.09
CA GLY A 267 8.17 2.22 -5.07
C GLY A 267 8.21 0.91 -4.29
N ALA A 268 9.38 0.25 -4.21
CA ALA A 268 9.56 -1.01 -3.47
C ALA A 268 10.62 -0.88 -2.36
N SER A 269 10.35 -1.53 -1.23
CA SER A 269 11.26 -1.55 -0.07
C SER A 269 12.45 -2.49 -0.23
N LEU A 270 12.42 -3.39 -1.22
CA LEU A 270 13.44 -4.42 -1.48
C LEU A 270 13.78 -5.31 -0.26
N PHE A 271 12.81 -5.55 0.62
CA PHE A 271 12.99 -6.44 1.76
C PHE A 271 12.81 -7.92 1.34
N PRO A 272 13.84 -8.78 1.45
CA PRO A 272 13.74 -10.19 1.08
C PRO A 272 12.97 -10.98 2.14
N ASN A 273 11.88 -11.60 1.73
CA ASN A 273 11.12 -12.54 2.54
C ASN A 273 10.48 -13.60 1.62
N ARG A 274 9.79 -14.59 2.20
CA ARG A 274 9.17 -15.69 1.46
C ARG A 274 8.15 -15.23 0.40
N PHE A 275 7.61 -14.03 0.55
CA PHE A 275 6.51 -13.47 -0.24
C PHE A 275 6.96 -12.33 -1.18
N SER A 276 8.19 -11.84 -1.03
CA SER A 276 8.88 -10.98 -1.99
C SER A 276 9.88 -11.79 -2.82
N HIS A 277 10.70 -11.10 -3.62
CA HIS A 277 11.82 -11.72 -4.32
C HIS A 277 13.11 -11.39 -3.59
N THR A 278 13.88 -12.42 -3.23
CA THR A 278 15.30 -12.23 -2.96
C THR A 278 16.00 -11.92 -4.27
N ILE A 279 16.79 -10.84 -4.31
CA ILE A 279 17.62 -10.51 -5.47
C ILE A 279 18.80 -11.50 -5.51
N PRO A 280 18.91 -12.39 -6.51
CA PRO A 280 20.00 -13.35 -6.61
C PRO A 280 21.30 -12.62 -6.98
N ASP A 281 22.45 -13.04 -6.47
CA ASP A 281 23.76 -12.44 -6.78
C ASP A 281 23.76 -10.90 -6.68
N ALA A 282 23.07 -10.35 -5.66
CA ALA A 282 22.85 -8.93 -5.53
C ALA A 282 24.16 -8.13 -5.49
N GLU A 283 25.23 -8.71 -4.98
CA GLU A 283 26.59 -8.15 -4.94
C GLU A 283 27.22 -7.94 -6.32
N LYS A 284 26.70 -8.60 -7.37
CA LYS A 284 27.15 -8.46 -8.76
C LYS A 284 26.25 -7.53 -9.59
N LYS A 285 25.15 -7.04 -9.01
CA LYS A 285 24.14 -6.24 -9.70
C LYS A 285 24.22 -4.79 -9.24
N THR A 286 23.93 -3.86 -10.14
CA THR A 286 23.75 -2.45 -9.76
C THR A 286 22.29 -2.22 -9.38
N ILE A 287 22.04 -1.87 -8.12
CA ILE A 287 20.69 -1.58 -7.63
C ILE A 287 20.46 -0.07 -7.63
N VAL A 288 19.43 0.36 -8.38
CA VAL A 288 18.87 1.71 -8.33
C VAL A 288 17.56 1.62 -7.57
N GLN A 289 17.39 2.37 -6.48
CA GLN A 289 16.18 2.31 -5.66
C GLN A 289 15.49 3.66 -5.60
N CYS A 290 14.31 3.73 -6.20
CA CYS A 290 13.42 4.89 -6.13
C CYS A 290 12.35 4.62 -5.06
N THR A 291 12.34 5.38 -3.97
CA THR A 291 11.40 5.20 -2.85
C THR A 291 11.10 6.53 -2.17
N ILE A 292 9.95 6.64 -1.52
CA ILE A 292 9.59 7.81 -0.71
C ILE A 292 10.15 7.74 0.71
N ASP A 293 10.60 6.55 1.15
CA ASP A 293 11.05 6.29 2.51
C ASP A 293 12.54 5.96 2.57
N THR A 294 13.30 6.80 3.26
CA THR A 294 14.74 6.62 3.43
C THR A 294 15.10 5.38 4.25
N LEU A 295 14.17 4.83 5.03
CA LEU A 295 14.38 3.59 5.79
C LEU A 295 14.50 2.34 4.91
N ASP A 296 14.11 2.43 3.63
CA ASP A 296 14.26 1.30 2.70
C ASP A 296 15.67 1.25 2.08
N ILE A 297 16.41 2.36 2.05
CA ILE A 297 17.72 2.45 1.40
C ILE A 297 18.80 1.76 2.23
N ASN A 298 19.65 0.96 1.58
CA ASN A 298 20.72 0.19 2.24
C ASN A 298 20.23 -0.71 3.39
N ARG A 299 18.93 -1.00 3.45
CA ARG A 299 18.35 -1.82 4.52
C ARG A 299 18.68 -3.29 4.37
N SER A 300 18.60 -3.81 3.14
CA SER A 300 18.84 -5.23 2.85
C SER A 300 19.85 -5.46 1.73
N TYR A 301 20.02 -4.49 0.84
CA TYR A 301 20.95 -4.55 -0.28
C TYR A 301 21.68 -3.22 -0.41
N GLU A 302 22.94 -3.27 -0.84
CA GLU A 302 23.70 -2.07 -1.18
C GLU A 302 23.04 -1.34 -2.36
N THR A 303 22.61 -0.10 -2.12
CA THR A 303 21.93 0.75 -3.09
C THR A 303 22.95 1.67 -3.74
N ARG A 304 23.28 1.41 -5.01
CA ARG A 304 24.28 2.20 -5.73
C ARG A 304 23.78 3.61 -6.07
N CYS A 305 22.49 3.73 -6.35
CA CYS A 305 21.83 5.00 -6.65
C CYS A 305 20.47 5.02 -5.95
N ALA A 306 20.28 5.93 -5.00
CA ALA A 306 19.00 6.18 -4.37
C ALA A 306 18.33 7.39 -5.04
N VAL A 307 17.02 7.31 -5.28
CA VAL A 307 16.23 8.42 -5.83
C VAL A 307 15.03 8.62 -4.91
N ILE A 308 15.12 9.59 -4.00
CA ILE A 308 14.13 9.76 -2.93
C ILE A 308 12.98 10.64 -3.39
N GLY A 309 11.78 10.07 -3.52
CA GLY A 309 10.59 10.81 -3.93
C GLY A 309 9.36 9.96 -4.17
N ASP A 310 8.21 10.63 -4.29
CA ASP A 310 6.94 10.03 -4.71
C ASP A 310 7.08 9.35 -6.07
N ALA A 311 6.57 8.13 -6.20
CA ALA A 311 6.82 7.29 -7.39
C ALA A 311 6.35 7.95 -8.70
N ARG A 312 5.22 8.68 -8.69
CA ARG A 312 4.71 9.40 -9.86
C ARG A 312 5.63 10.54 -10.27
N LEU A 313 6.01 11.40 -9.32
CA LEU A 313 6.93 12.51 -9.57
C LEU A 313 8.30 12.01 -10.05
N THR A 314 8.77 10.91 -9.46
CA THR A 314 10.03 10.27 -9.86
C THR A 314 9.95 9.69 -11.28
N LEU A 315 8.87 8.97 -11.62
CA LEU A 315 8.66 8.44 -12.98
C LEU A 315 8.57 9.56 -14.04
N GLN A 316 7.91 10.67 -13.72
CA GLN A 316 7.85 11.85 -14.60
C GLN A 316 9.26 12.43 -14.84
N ALA A 317 10.02 12.67 -13.78
CA ALA A 317 11.38 13.20 -13.88
C ALA A 317 12.33 12.25 -14.65
N LEU A 318 12.24 10.93 -14.38
CA LEU A 318 13.01 9.91 -15.10
C LEU A 318 12.64 9.86 -16.57
N GLY A 319 11.34 9.92 -16.91
CA GLY A 319 10.85 9.92 -18.29
C GLY A 319 11.32 11.14 -19.07
N GLU A 320 11.25 12.33 -18.47
CA GLU A 320 11.75 13.56 -19.09
C GLU A 320 13.25 13.52 -19.35
N GLU A 321 14.05 13.09 -18.36
CA GLU A 321 15.50 13.00 -18.50
C GLU A 321 15.91 11.92 -19.52
N LEU A 322 15.24 10.77 -19.51
CA LEU A 322 15.47 9.71 -20.50
C LEU A 322 15.12 10.17 -21.92
N GLY A 323 14.00 10.90 -22.08
CA GLY A 323 13.57 11.44 -23.36
C GLY A 323 14.59 12.40 -23.95
N LYS A 324 15.15 13.31 -23.14
CA LYS A 324 16.20 14.26 -23.54
C LYS A 324 17.44 13.55 -24.07
N ARG A 325 17.85 12.44 -23.47
CA ARG A 325 19.08 11.72 -23.83
C ARG A 325 18.92 10.74 -25.01
N THR A 326 17.71 10.24 -25.24
CA THR A 326 17.46 9.21 -26.26
C THR A 326 16.75 9.71 -27.51
N GLY A 327 16.23 10.95 -27.49
CA GLY A 327 15.52 11.52 -28.64
C GLY A 327 14.16 10.87 -28.92
N GLY A 328 13.51 10.31 -27.90
CA GLY A 328 12.15 9.75 -28.02
C GLY A 328 12.04 8.23 -27.87
N GLY A 329 13.06 7.56 -27.32
CA GLY A 329 12.96 6.18 -26.84
C GLY A 329 13.86 5.16 -27.56
N ARG A 330 13.76 3.91 -27.11
CA ARG A 330 14.51 2.77 -27.64
C ARG A 330 13.57 1.82 -28.40
N LYS A 331 14.13 0.91 -29.19
CA LYS A 331 13.42 -0.27 -29.73
C LYS A 331 14.22 -1.51 -29.39
N ASN A 332 13.57 -2.54 -28.85
CA ASN A 332 14.23 -3.79 -28.51
C ASN A 332 13.37 -5.02 -28.91
N PRO A 333 13.27 -5.35 -30.22
CA PRO A 333 12.46 -6.47 -30.67
C PRO A 333 12.93 -7.82 -30.10
N ALA A 334 14.23 -7.96 -29.82
CA ALA A 334 14.78 -9.18 -29.23
C ALA A 334 14.24 -9.42 -27.80
N LEU A 335 14.16 -8.36 -26.98
CA LEU A 335 13.52 -8.44 -25.66
C LEU A 335 12.06 -8.86 -25.75
N LEU A 336 11.30 -8.27 -26.69
CA LEU A 336 9.88 -8.60 -26.86
C LEU A 336 9.69 -10.07 -27.27
N GLU A 337 10.58 -10.62 -28.10
CA GLU A 337 10.57 -12.03 -28.44
C GLU A 337 10.92 -12.91 -27.23
N GLU A 338 11.95 -12.53 -26.46
CA GLU A 338 12.37 -13.26 -25.26
C GLU A 338 11.24 -13.34 -24.23
N ILE A 339 10.56 -12.22 -23.95
CA ILE A 339 9.40 -12.17 -23.04
C ILE A 339 8.27 -13.06 -23.59
N ARG A 340 7.98 -12.99 -24.89
CA ARG A 340 6.93 -13.81 -25.51
C ARG A 340 7.22 -15.31 -25.38
N ALA A 341 8.46 -15.73 -25.68
CA ALA A 341 8.88 -17.12 -25.56
C ALA A 341 8.79 -17.61 -24.10
N ALA A 342 9.29 -16.82 -23.15
CA ALA A 342 9.21 -17.17 -21.72
C ALA A 342 7.76 -17.27 -21.23
N ARG A 343 6.86 -16.40 -21.72
CA ARG A 343 5.42 -16.47 -21.39
C ARG A 343 4.76 -17.72 -21.98
N GLN A 344 5.11 -18.11 -23.19
CA GLN A 344 4.61 -19.34 -23.82
C GLN A 344 5.04 -20.58 -23.04
N GLU A 345 6.32 -20.67 -22.67
CA GLU A 345 6.86 -21.77 -21.85
C GLU A 345 6.17 -21.84 -20.49
N PHE A 346 6.04 -20.69 -19.82
CA PHE A 346 5.33 -20.58 -18.54
C PHE A 346 3.89 -21.09 -18.67
N MET A 347 3.13 -20.62 -19.65
CA MET A 347 1.74 -21.04 -19.83
C MET A 347 1.61 -22.51 -20.25
N ALA A 348 2.55 -23.05 -21.02
CA ALA A 348 2.57 -24.47 -21.37
C ALA A 348 2.69 -25.37 -20.12
N LYS A 349 3.44 -24.93 -19.10
CA LYS A 349 3.54 -25.64 -17.82
C LYS A 349 2.23 -25.65 -17.03
N PHE A 350 1.48 -24.55 -17.04
CA PHE A 350 0.27 -24.40 -16.21
C PHE A 350 -1.02 -24.82 -16.89
N ARG A 351 -1.10 -24.78 -18.23
CA ARG A 351 -2.30 -25.10 -19.00
C ARG A 351 -2.93 -26.46 -18.64
N PRO A 352 -2.17 -27.57 -18.49
CA PRO A 352 -2.77 -28.86 -18.11
C PRO A 352 -3.52 -28.81 -16.77
N TRP A 353 -3.07 -27.98 -15.83
CA TRP A 353 -3.69 -27.83 -14.52
C TRP A 353 -4.88 -26.86 -14.55
N LEU A 354 -4.77 -25.78 -15.33
CA LEU A 354 -5.87 -24.81 -15.55
C LEU A 354 -7.06 -25.45 -16.29
N GLU A 355 -6.83 -26.49 -17.07
CA GLU A 355 -7.82 -27.21 -17.88
C GLU A 355 -8.15 -28.61 -17.32
N SER A 356 -7.61 -28.98 -16.15
CA SER A 356 -7.77 -30.31 -15.55
C SER A 356 -9.23 -30.66 -15.26
N ASN A 357 -9.62 -31.91 -15.49
CA ASN A 357 -10.93 -32.50 -15.14
C ASN A 357 -10.83 -33.55 -14.01
N GLU A 358 -9.73 -33.55 -13.25
CA GLU A 358 -9.50 -34.51 -12.17
C GLU A 358 -10.51 -34.38 -11.01
N THR A 359 -10.67 -35.47 -10.26
CA THR A 359 -11.45 -35.52 -9.01
C THR A 359 -10.58 -36.09 -7.89
N PRO A 360 -10.40 -35.38 -6.75
CA PRO A 360 -10.97 -34.07 -6.39
C PRO A 360 -10.46 -32.92 -7.27
N ILE A 361 -11.21 -31.81 -7.32
CA ILE A 361 -10.91 -30.68 -8.21
C ILE A 361 -9.50 -30.12 -7.96
N ASN A 362 -8.74 -29.91 -9.04
CA ASN A 362 -7.46 -29.22 -8.98
C ASN A 362 -7.67 -27.71 -8.74
N PRO A 363 -7.01 -27.07 -7.75
CA PRO A 363 -7.19 -25.64 -7.49
C PRO A 363 -6.89 -24.74 -8.71
N TYR A 364 -5.95 -25.11 -9.56
CA TYR A 364 -5.66 -24.35 -10.79
C TYR A 364 -6.83 -24.37 -11.77
N ARG A 365 -7.63 -25.43 -11.80
CA ARG A 365 -8.84 -25.48 -12.64
C ARG A 365 -9.83 -24.39 -12.25
N VAL A 366 -9.99 -24.12 -10.94
CA VAL A 366 -10.84 -23.02 -10.45
C VAL A 366 -10.33 -21.68 -10.96
N LEU A 367 -9.02 -21.44 -10.90
CA LEU A 367 -8.40 -20.21 -11.39
C LEU A 367 -8.53 -20.05 -12.92
N GLY A 368 -8.38 -21.15 -13.66
CA GLY A 368 -8.57 -21.18 -15.11
C GLY A 368 -10.00 -20.83 -15.51
N ASP A 369 -11.00 -21.33 -14.79
CA ASP A 369 -12.40 -21.00 -15.05
C ASP A 369 -12.78 -19.59 -14.55
N LEU A 370 -12.23 -19.12 -13.43
CA LEU A 370 -12.38 -17.73 -12.98
C LEU A 370 -11.92 -16.74 -14.06
N MET A 371 -10.75 -16.96 -14.67
CA MET A 371 -10.25 -16.09 -15.75
C MET A 371 -11.10 -16.09 -17.03
N LYS A 372 -11.95 -17.11 -17.25
CA LYS A 372 -12.89 -17.15 -18.39
C LYS A 372 -14.18 -16.37 -18.10
N VAL A 373 -14.58 -16.29 -16.84
CA VAL A 373 -15.88 -15.72 -16.42
C VAL A 373 -15.76 -14.27 -15.99
N LEU A 374 -14.66 -13.91 -15.32
CA LEU A 374 -14.44 -12.55 -14.84
C LEU A 374 -14.11 -11.60 -16.01
N ASP A 375 -14.70 -10.41 -16.01
CA ASP A 375 -14.27 -9.33 -16.89
C ASP A 375 -12.91 -8.80 -16.39
N PRO A 376 -11.82 -8.95 -17.15
CA PRO A 376 -10.48 -8.54 -16.70
C PRO A 376 -10.32 -7.02 -16.54
N LYS A 377 -11.30 -6.23 -16.99
CA LYS A 377 -11.32 -4.76 -16.88
C LYS A 377 -12.26 -4.22 -15.82
N GLN A 378 -13.11 -5.07 -15.22
CA GLN A 378 -14.12 -4.67 -14.23
C GLN A 378 -14.11 -5.54 -12.96
N SER A 379 -13.28 -6.58 -12.92
CA SER A 379 -13.18 -7.49 -11.78
C SER A 379 -11.89 -7.25 -11.01
N PHE A 380 -11.95 -7.46 -9.69
CA PHE A 380 -10.76 -7.60 -8.85
C PHE A 380 -10.84 -8.93 -8.10
N VAL A 381 -9.67 -9.52 -7.82
CA VAL A 381 -9.56 -10.79 -7.11
C VAL A 381 -8.75 -10.59 -5.84
N THR A 382 -9.23 -11.14 -4.74
CA THR A 382 -8.50 -11.17 -3.45
C THR A 382 -8.10 -12.59 -3.13
N ALA A 383 -6.95 -12.78 -2.49
CA ALA A 383 -6.54 -14.11 -2.01
C ALA A 383 -6.11 -14.09 -0.54
N ASP A 384 -6.52 -15.10 0.22
CA ASP A 384 -6.01 -15.31 1.58
C ASP A 384 -4.59 -15.92 1.56
N SER A 385 -3.86 -15.75 2.65
CA SER A 385 -2.51 -16.27 2.82
C SER A 385 -2.47 -17.80 2.74
N GLY A 386 -1.45 -18.31 2.07
CA GLY A 386 -1.21 -19.74 1.91
C GLY A 386 -0.99 -20.12 0.44
N ASN A 387 -1.16 -21.41 0.16
CA ASN A 387 -0.98 -21.94 -1.20
C ASN A 387 -1.95 -21.30 -2.20
N THR A 388 -3.15 -20.92 -1.76
CA THR A 388 -4.16 -20.24 -2.57
C THR A 388 -3.65 -18.92 -3.15
N ARG A 389 -3.01 -18.05 -2.35
CA ARG A 389 -2.36 -16.84 -2.84
C ARG A 389 -1.22 -17.15 -3.79
N ASP A 390 -0.37 -18.13 -3.47
CA ASP A 390 0.78 -18.47 -4.33
C ASP A 390 0.31 -18.99 -5.70
N GLN A 391 -0.72 -19.84 -5.73
CA GLN A 391 -1.35 -20.30 -6.97
C GLN A 391 -1.99 -19.12 -7.73
N THR A 392 -2.83 -18.34 -7.06
CA THR A 392 -3.58 -17.22 -7.68
C THR A 392 -2.64 -16.17 -8.24
N SER A 393 -1.68 -15.67 -7.46
CA SER A 393 -0.74 -14.64 -7.91
C SER A 393 0.19 -15.10 -9.05
N THR A 394 0.43 -16.42 -9.16
CA THR A 394 1.24 -17.01 -10.22
C THR A 394 0.50 -17.05 -11.56
N VAL A 395 -0.77 -17.47 -11.59
CA VAL A 395 -1.47 -17.72 -12.87
C VAL A 395 -2.58 -16.72 -13.21
N TYR A 396 -3.15 -16.03 -12.22
CA TYR A 396 -4.21 -15.05 -12.48
C TYR A 396 -3.62 -13.82 -13.15
N GLU A 397 -4.09 -13.49 -14.35
CA GLU A 397 -3.66 -12.30 -15.09
C GLU A 397 -4.53 -11.09 -14.75
N THR A 398 -3.92 -9.96 -14.40
CA THR A 398 -4.65 -8.71 -14.12
C THR A 398 -4.32 -7.61 -15.12
N HIS A 399 -5.33 -6.89 -15.61
CA HIS A 399 -5.17 -5.87 -16.67
C HIS A 399 -5.35 -4.43 -16.16
N ILE A 400 -5.85 -4.27 -14.93
CA ILE A 400 -6.20 -2.98 -14.36
C ILE A 400 -5.46 -2.75 -13.03
N PRO A 401 -5.19 -1.47 -12.67
CA PRO A 401 -4.72 -1.14 -11.33
C PRO A 401 -5.67 -1.67 -10.26
N ARG A 402 -5.10 -2.31 -9.22
CA ARG A 402 -5.88 -2.95 -8.13
C ARG A 402 -6.88 -4.02 -8.60
N GLY A 403 -6.65 -4.65 -9.75
CA GLY A 403 -7.37 -5.88 -10.12
C GLY A 403 -6.98 -7.11 -9.29
N PHE A 404 -6.00 -6.98 -8.40
CA PHE A 404 -5.59 -8.00 -7.43
C PHE A 404 -5.28 -7.37 -6.07
N LEU A 405 -5.66 -8.04 -4.97
CA LEU A 405 -5.31 -7.67 -3.60
C LEU A 405 -4.83 -8.88 -2.78
#